data_AF-A0A3N2FLN8-F1
#
_entry.id   AF-A0A3N2FLN8-F1
#
_cell.length_a   1.000
_cell.length_b   1.000
_cell.length_c   1.000
_cell.angle_alpha   90.00
_cell.angle_beta   90.00
_cell.angle_gamma   90.00
#
_symmetry.space_group_name_H-M   'P 1'
#
loop_
_entity.id
_entity.type
_entity.pdbx_description
1 polymer ?
#
loop_
_entity_poly.entity_id
_entity_poly.type
_entity_poly.pdbx_seq_one_letter_code
_entity_poly.pdbx_strand_id
1 'polypeptide(L)'
;MRTTRPTPIAQRPRRLLIAGIACGALAFGSVATAPAVFAAEAPVSAAAASAAAWPVVAEGENSANARTVQHLLNAAGASVDADGVFGPATAAAVTSFQSARGLSADGIVGAQTWAALITTVSSGDSGEAVSALQVQLNKVGASLTVDGAFGAATLAAVKSVQSAAGLTVDGVVGPQTWQSLVGAGSGTTPDPGQPGETFATLSEEQLANVRTIIAEGKTAGVPEYGWVVAIATAMQESRLRNLSGGDRDSVGLFQQRPSAGWGDPADLVDPVYASRAFYGAANSPTTNTGLTDITGWESMSVTEAAQAVQVSAYPDAYAQWETLAREAVESEG
;
A
#
# COMPACT_ATOMS: atom_id res chain seq x y z
N MET A 1 -45.15 -31.70 62.63
CA MET A 1 -44.48 -32.98 62.96
C MET A 1 -43.23 -33.03 62.07
N ARG A 2 -41.98 -32.90 62.52
CA ARG A 2 -41.17 -33.62 63.56
C ARG A 2 -40.93 -35.12 63.24
N THR A 3 -39.77 -35.42 62.65
CA THR A 3 -38.91 -36.63 62.78
C THR A 3 -37.59 -36.35 62.01
N THR A 4 -36.47 -35.86 62.56
CA THR A 4 -35.40 -36.49 63.37
C THR A 4 -34.67 -37.72 62.77
N ARG A 5 -33.42 -37.49 62.30
CA ARG A 5 -32.11 -38.25 62.45
C ARG A 5 -32.11 -39.76 62.82
N PRO A 6 -31.05 -40.57 62.49
CA PRO A 6 -29.63 -40.21 62.67
C PRO A 6 -28.56 -40.80 61.69
N THR A 7 -27.29 -40.55 62.01
CA THR A 7 -26.04 -41.03 61.36
C THR A 7 -25.21 -41.84 62.37
N PRO A 8 -24.36 -42.79 61.92
CA PRO A 8 -23.05 -43.09 62.54
C PRO A 8 -21.90 -43.05 61.50
N ILE A 9 -20.67 -42.57 61.71
CA ILE A 9 -19.63 -42.87 62.74
C ILE A 9 -19.17 -44.34 62.63
N ALA A 10 -17.89 -44.74 62.48
CA ALA A 10 -16.58 -44.06 62.51
C ALA A 10 -15.65 -44.59 61.36
N GLN A 11 -14.29 -44.69 61.38
CA GLN A 11 -13.22 -44.48 62.37
C GLN A 11 -11.83 -44.23 61.70
N ARG A 12 -10.81 -43.92 62.50
CA ARG A 12 -9.34 -44.11 62.30
C ARG A 12 -8.84 -44.86 63.59
N PRO A 13 -7.55 -45.21 63.88
CA PRO A 13 -6.27 -44.89 63.22
C PRO A 13 -5.22 -46.06 63.24
N ARG A 14 -3.95 -45.79 62.88
CA ARG A 14 -2.80 -45.87 63.84
C ARG A 14 -1.46 -45.39 63.25
N ARG A 15 -0.60 -44.90 64.15
CA ARG A 15 0.80 -44.52 63.92
C ARG A 15 1.72 -45.71 64.20
N LEU A 16 2.94 -45.72 63.65
CA LEU A 16 4.12 -46.03 64.47
C LEU A 16 5.37 -45.29 63.97
N LEU A 17 6.30 -45.05 64.90
CA LEU A 17 7.48 -44.19 64.78
C LEU A 17 8.57 -44.90 65.59
N ILE A 18 9.71 -45.21 64.99
CA ILE A 18 10.92 -45.70 65.68
C ILE A 18 12.14 -45.04 65.05
N ALA A 19 13.07 -44.59 65.89
CA ALA A 19 14.33 -43.98 65.53
C ALA A 19 15.48 -44.74 66.21
N GLY A 20 16.72 -44.61 65.71
CA GLY A 20 17.90 -44.89 66.52
C GLY A 20 19.20 -45.25 65.78
N ILE A 21 20.23 -44.42 66.01
CA ILE A 21 21.66 -44.80 66.22
C ILE A 21 22.46 -45.23 64.95
N ALA A 22 23.74 -44.87 64.74
CA ALA A 22 24.55 -43.69 65.08
C ALA A 22 25.92 -43.75 64.33
N CYS A 23 26.58 -42.59 64.20
CA CYS A 23 28.03 -42.38 64.09
C CYS A 23 28.84 -42.97 62.89
N GLY A 24 29.44 -42.06 62.10
CA GLY A 24 30.47 -42.35 61.09
C GLY A 24 30.87 -41.07 60.37
N ALA A 25 32.06 -40.53 60.64
CA ALA A 25 32.52 -39.25 60.10
C ALA A 25 33.21 -39.38 58.73
N LEU A 26 33.61 -38.22 58.17
CA LEU A 26 34.28 -37.94 56.88
C LEU A 26 33.31 -37.59 55.73
N ALA A 27 33.47 -36.56 54.92
CA ALA A 27 34.20 -35.27 54.89
C ALA A 27 33.95 -34.69 53.48
N PHE A 28 34.03 -33.36 53.32
CA PHE A 28 33.97 -32.59 52.06
C PHE A 28 32.65 -32.53 51.27
N GLY A 29 32.27 -31.30 50.89
CA GLY A 29 31.25 -31.02 49.87
C GLY A 29 30.08 -30.15 50.31
N SER A 30 30.30 -28.84 50.53
CA SER A 30 29.19 -27.89 50.65
C SER A 30 28.47 -27.72 49.30
N VAL A 31 27.39 -28.46 49.08
CA VAL A 31 26.45 -28.17 47.98
C VAL A 31 25.49 -27.08 48.46
N ALA A 32 25.79 -25.84 48.12
CA ALA A 32 24.86 -24.74 48.31
C ALA A 32 23.66 -24.91 47.35
N THR A 33 22.48 -25.16 47.89
CA THR A 33 21.23 -25.12 47.12
C THR A 33 20.91 -23.67 46.74
N ALA A 34 21.31 -23.27 45.52
CA ALA A 34 20.83 -22.03 44.93
C ALA A 34 19.30 -22.11 44.72
N PRO A 35 18.55 -21.02 44.94
CA PRO A 35 17.14 -20.98 44.55
C PRO A 35 17.03 -21.05 43.03
N ALA A 36 16.02 -21.78 42.54
CA ALA A 36 15.70 -21.80 41.12
C ALA A 36 15.22 -20.40 40.70
N VAL A 37 16.13 -19.63 40.08
CA VAL A 37 15.73 -18.52 39.23
C VAL A 37 14.91 -19.10 38.09
N PHE A 38 13.64 -18.70 37.99
CA PHE A 38 12.93 -18.77 36.72
C PHE A 38 13.74 -17.91 35.74
N ALA A 39 14.49 -18.57 34.87
CA ALA A 39 14.97 -17.94 33.65
C ALA A 39 13.71 -17.55 32.87
N ALA A 40 13.39 -16.26 32.87
CA ALA A 40 12.44 -15.72 31.93
C ALA A 40 12.94 -16.10 30.55
N GLU A 41 12.15 -16.87 29.80
CA GLU A 41 12.46 -17.19 28.42
C GLU A 41 12.65 -15.86 27.70
N ALA A 42 13.85 -15.65 27.15
CA ALA A 42 14.14 -14.46 26.38
C ALA A 42 13.07 -14.36 25.28
N PRO A 43 12.52 -13.15 25.00
CA PRO A 43 11.50 -13.01 23.98
C PRO A 43 12.08 -13.58 22.68
N VAL A 44 11.43 -14.62 22.15
CA VAL A 44 11.84 -15.26 20.91
C VAL A 44 11.98 -14.16 19.86
N SER A 45 13.18 -14.09 19.28
CA SER A 45 13.59 -12.99 18.41
C SER A 45 12.49 -12.70 17.40
N ALA A 46 12.11 -11.43 17.28
CA ALA A 46 11.19 -10.95 16.26
C ALA A 46 11.88 -11.03 14.88
N ALA A 47 12.09 -12.25 14.40
CA ALA A 47 12.26 -12.56 12.99
C ALA A 47 10.90 -12.37 12.30
N ALA A 48 10.46 -11.11 12.27
CA ALA A 48 9.55 -10.64 11.24
C ALA A 48 10.31 -10.78 9.92
N ALA A 49 10.22 -11.97 9.31
CA ALA A 49 10.56 -12.14 7.92
C ALA A 49 9.80 -11.05 7.16
N SER A 50 10.52 -10.22 6.40
CA SER A 50 9.94 -9.08 5.71
C SER A 50 8.82 -9.59 4.79
N ALA A 51 7.57 -9.41 5.22
CA ALA A 51 6.42 -9.76 4.43
C ALA A 51 6.47 -8.87 3.19
N ALA A 52 6.60 -9.49 2.02
CA ALA A 52 6.87 -8.80 0.77
C ALA A 52 5.92 -7.60 0.62
N ALA A 53 6.47 -6.39 0.43
CA ALA A 53 5.65 -5.20 0.32
C ALA A 53 4.63 -5.36 -0.82
N TRP A 54 3.43 -4.82 -0.64
CA TRP A 54 2.46 -4.78 -1.72
C TRP A 54 3.05 -3.92 -2.85
N PRO A 55 3.14 -4.44 -4.09
CA PRO A 55 3.69 -3.69 -5.20
C PRO A 55 2.69 -2.61 -5.60
N VAL A 56 3.20 -1.42 -5.91
CA VAL A 56 2.38 -0.37 -6.50
C VAL A 56 2.13 -0.72 -7.97
N VAL A 57 0.86 -0.81 -8.37
CA VAL A 57 0.44 -1.03 -9.76
C VAL A 57 -0.36 0.18 -10.21
N ALA A 58 -0.05 0.73 -11.38
CA ALA A 58 -0.64 1.96 -11.88
C ALA A 58 -0.77 1.96 -13.41
N GLU A 59 -1.37 3.02 -13.96
CA GLU A 59 -1.54 3.18 -15.40
C GLU A 59 -0.21 3.18 -16.17
N GLY A 60 -0.22 2.54 -17.35
CA GLY A 60 0.94 2.30 -18.19
C GLY A 60 1.61 0.94 -17.95
N GLU A 61 1.29 0.25 -16.85
CA GLU A 61 1.86 -1.08 -16.56
C GLU A 61 1.24 -2.17 -17.43
N ASN A 62 2.09 -3.08 -17.96
CA ASN A 62 1.65 -4.34 -18.57
C ASN A 62 2.25 -5.51 -17.78
N SER A 63 1.45 -6.18 -16.96
CA SER A 63 1.94 -7.23 -16.07
C SER A 63 0.88 -8.23 -15.60
N ALA A 64 1.36 -9.33 -15.00
CA ALA A 64 0.49 -10.26 -14.28
C ALA A 64 -0.20 -9.61 -13.07
N ASN A 65 0.42 -8.59 -12.44
CA ASN A 65 -0.19 -7.86 -11.32
C ASN A 65 -1.33 -6.96 -11.81
N ALA A 66 -1.15 -6.25 -12.93
CA ALA A 66 -2.22 -5.51 -13.60
C ALA A 66 -3.40 -6.43 -13.98
N ARG A 67 -3.13 -7.62 -14.52
CA ARG A 67 -4.19 -8.61 -14.82
C ARG A 67 -4.92 -9.09 -13.56
N THR A 68 -4.20 -9.29 -12.47
CA THR A 68 -4.78 -9.64 -11.17
C THR A 68 -5.67 -8.52 -10.62
N VAL A 69 -5.25 -7.25 -10.75
CA VAL A 69 -6.09 -6.09 -10.42
C VAL A 69 -7.38 -6.08 -11.23
N GLN A 70 -7.31 -6.22 -12.55
CA GLN A 70 -8.49 -6.23 -13.44
C GLN A 70 -9.51 -7.30 -13.04
N HIS A 71 -9.06 -8.55 -12.82
CA HIS A 71 -9.93 -9.61 -12.31
C HIS A 71 -10.52 -9.29 -10.92
N LEU A 72 -9.73 -8.79 -9.96
CA LEU A 72 -10.27 -8.46 -8.64
C LEU A 72 -11.26 -7.27 -8.68
N LEU A 73 -11.07 -6.30 -9.59
CA LEU A 73 -12.03 -5.23 -9.83
C LEU A 73 -13.34 -5.78 -10.39
N ASN A 74 -13.28 -6.71 -11.36
CA ASN A 74 -14.45 -7.41 -11.89
C ASN A 74 -15.16 -8.22 -10.79
N ALA A 75 -14.40 -8.88 -9.89
CA ALA A 75 -14.95 -9.54 -8.70
C ALA A 75 -15.65 -8.56 -7.74
N ALA A 76 -15.18 -7.31 -7.68
CA ALA A 76 -15.80 -6.22 -6.93
C ALA A 76 -16.96 -5.52 -7.66
N GLY A 77 -17.32 -5.96 -8.87
CA GLY A 77 -18.45 -5.45 -9.66
C GLY A 77 -18.10 -4.43 -10.75
N ALA A 78 -16.82 -4.24 -11.07
CA ALA A 78 -16.40 -3.48 -12.25
C ALA A 78 -16.63 -4.27 -13.55
N SER A 79 -16.29 -3.66 -14.69
CA SER A 79 -16.29 -4.33 -15.99
C SER A 79 -15.14 -3.79 -16.84
N VAL A 80 -13.95 -4.37 -16.63
CA VAL A 80 -12.73 -4.09 -17.37
C VAL A 80 -12.21 -5.36 -18.02
N ASP A 81 -11.59 -5.24 -19.20
CA ASP A 81 -10.94 -6.37 -19.86
C ASP A 81 -9.71 -6.82 -19.06
N ALA A 82 -9.64 -8.10 -18.69
CA ALA A 82 -8.53 -8.67 -17.91
C ALA A 82 -7.34 -9.07 -18.81
N ASP A 83 -6.88 -8.13 -19.64
CA ASP A 83 -5.82 -8.33 -20.63
C ASP A 83 -4.39 -8.22 -20.04
N GLY A 84 -4.25 -7.64 -18.84
CA GLY A 84 -2.98 -7.33 -18.18
C GLY A 84 -2.38 -5.98 -18.53
N VAL A 85 -3.06 -5.15 -19.33
CA VAL A 85 -2.67 -3.78 -19.67
C VAL A 85 -3.46 -2.81 -18.80
N PHE A 86 -2.78 -2.19 -17.84
CA PHE A 86 -3.38 -1.16 -17.00
C PHE A 86 -3.48 0.15 -17.80
N GLY A 87 -4.52 0.27 -18.62
CA GLY A 87 -4.87 1.50 -19.33
C GLY A 87 -5.93 2.35 -18.60
N PRO A 88 -6.44 3.43 -19.24
CA PRO A 88 -7.33 4.40 -18.60
C PRO A 88 -8.61 3.79 -18.03
N ALA A 89 -9.16 2.76 -18.69
CA ALA A 89 -10.34 2.04 -18.21
C ALA A 89 -10.08 1.29 -16.89
N THR A 90 -8.87 0.75 -16.71
CA THR A 90 -8.47 0.10 -15.45
C THR A 90 -8.25 1.16 -14.35
N ALA A 91 -7.59 2.27 -14.68
CA ALA A 91 -7.39 3.39 -13.75
C ALA A 91 -8.72 3.96 -13.24
N ALA A 92 -9.65 4.29 -14.14
CA ALA A 92 -10.99 4.78 -13.77
C ALA A 92 -11.79 3.79 -12.91
N ALA A 93 -11.63 2.47 -13.15
CA ALA A 93 -12.24 1.44 -12.31
C ALA A 93 -11.59 1.37 -10.91
N VAL A 94 -10.27 1.55 -10.80
CA VAL A 94 -9.58 1.67 -9.50
C VAL A 94 -10.02 2.92 -8.75
N THR A 95 -10.03 4.09 -9.39
CA THR A 95 -10.55 5.36 -8.82
C THR A 95 -11.98 5.21 -8.30
N SER A 96 -12.85 4.54 -9.07
CA SER A 96 -14.24 4.27 -8.67
C SER A 96 -14.33 3.32 -7.48
N PHE A 97 -13.51 2.25 -7.47
CA PHE A 97 -13.42 1.30 -6.36
C PHE A 97 -12.90 1.97 -5.08
N GLN A 98 -11.81 2.74 -5.17
CA GLN A 98 -11.24 3.51 -4.07
C GLN A 98 -12.27 4.47 -3.46
N SER A 99 -12.95 5.25 -4.31
CA SER A 99 -14.04 6.16 -3.90
C SER A 99 -15.15 5.42 -3.15
N ALA A 100 -15.61 4.28 -3.67
CA ALA A 100 -16.64 3.45 -3.05
C ALA A 100 -16.20 2.79 -1.72
N ARG A 101 -14.89 2.72 -1.46
CA ARG A 101 -14.31 2.18 -0.22
C ARG A 101 -13.78 3.26 0.74
N GLY A 102 -13.89 4.54 0.39
CA GLY A 102 -13.40 5.64 1.21
C GLY A 102 -11.87 5.76 1.25
N LEU A 103 -11.19 5.27 0.20
CA LEU A 103 -9.74 5.39 0.02
C LEU A 103 -9.39 6.65 -0.79
N SER A 104 -8.11 7.01 -0.86
CA SER A 104 -7.61 7.98 -1.85
C SER A 104 -7.96 7.50 -3.26
N ALA A 105 -8.64 8.32 -4.05
CA ALA A 105 -9.19 7.98 -5.36
C ALA A 105 -8.25 8.46 -6.48
N ASP A 106 -7.02 7.94 -6.49
CA ASP A 106 -5.92 8.32 -7.40
C ASP A 106 -5.70 7.34 -8.56
N GLY A 107 -6.45 6.24 -8.61
CA GLY A 107 -6.30 5.22 -9.65
C GLY A 107 -5.09 4.28 -9.44
N ILE A 108 -4.37 4.41 -8.32
CA ILE A 108 -3.16 3.64 -8.02
C ILE A 108 -3.49 2.47 -7.06
N VAL A 109 -3.07 1.26 -7.43
CA VAL A 109 -3.20 0.09 -6.55
C VAL A 109 -1.92 -0.10 -5.74
N GLY A 110 -1.81 0.64 -4.64
CA GLY A 110 -0.85 0.35 -3.57
C GLY A 110 -1.50 -0.40 -2.40
N ALA A 111 -0.85 -0.38 -1.23
CA ALA A 111 -1.12 -1.30 -0.12
C ALA A 111 -2.54 -1.25 0.45
N GLN A 112 -3.16 -0.08 0.59
CA GLN A 112 -4.56 0.03 1.06
C GLN A 112 -5.53 -0.49 0.00
N THR A 113 -5.33 -0.10 -1.26
CA THR A 113 -6.16 -0.56 -2.38
C THR A 113 -6.08 -2.08 -2.49
N TRP A 114 -4.88 -2.69 -2.43
CA TRP A 114 -4.69 -4.14 -2.37
C TRP A 114 -5.43 -4.78 -1.19
N ALA A 115 -5.24 -4.28 0.03
CA ALA A 115 -5.90 -4.83 1.23
C ALA A 115 -7.43 -4.77 1.17
N ALA A 116 -8.00 -3.77 0.49
CA ALA A 116 -9.44 -3.65 0.27
C ALA A 116 -9.96 -4.49 -0.92
N LEU A 117 -9.11 -4.72 -1.94
CA LEU A 117 -9.46 -5.33 -3.23
C LEU A 117 -9.32 -6.86 -3.24
N ILE A 118 -8.37 -7.41 -2.48
CA ILE A 118 -8.21 -8.88 -2.37
C ILE A 118 -9.45 -9.52 -1.74
N THR A 119 -9.83 -10.68 -2.28
CA THR A 119 -10.89 -11.52 -1.73
C THR A 119 -10.27 -12.82 -1.23
N THR A 120 -10.65 -13.28 -0.03
CA THR A 120 -10.19 -14.58 0.46
C THR A 120 -10.90 -15.69 -0.34
N VAL A 121 -10.12 -16.59 -0.95
CA VAL A 121 -10.64 -17.69 -1.77
C VAL A 121 -10.06 -19.03 -1.35
N SER A 122 -10.83 -20.10 -1.56
CA SER A 122 -10.61 -21.44 -1.04
C SER A 122 -11.15 -22.52 -1.99
N SER A 123 -10.83 -23.79 -1.72
CA SER A 123 -11.24 -24.92 -2.58
C SER A 123 -12.76 -25.01 -2.72
N GLY A 124 -13.24 -25.01 -3.97
CA GLY A 124 -14.67 -25.01 -4.31
C GLY A 124 -15.23 -23.63 -4.67
N ASP A 125 -14.52 -22.55 -4.38
CA ASP A 125 -14.90 -21.20 -4.83
C ASP A 125 -14.75 -21.05 -6.36
N SER A 126 -15.49 -20.10 -6.92
CA SER A 126 -15.42 -19.79 -8.35
C SER A 126 -15.67 -18.30 -8.66
N GLY A 127 -15.18 -17.84 -9.81
CA GLY A 127 -15.33 -16.48 -10.31
C GLY A 127 -14.01 -15.72 -10.43
N GLU A 128 -14.10 -14.42 -10.71
CA GLU A 128 -12.97 -13.58 -11.09
C GLU A 128 -11.84 -13.52 -10.03
N ALA A 129 -12.15 -13.57 -8.73
CA ALA A 129 -11.12 -13.64 -7.69
C ALA A 129 -10.27 -14.94 -7.75
N VAL A 130 -10.84 -16.02 -8.28
CA VAL A 130 -10.10 -17.27 -8.56
C VAL A 130 -9.31 -17.16 -9.86
N SER A 131 -9.82 -16.48 -10.88
CA SER A 131 -9.05 -16.14 -12.09
C SER A 131 -7.80 -15.32 -11.75
N ALA A 132 -7.96 -14.31 -10.89
CA ALA A 132 -6.87 -13.49 -10.34
C ALA A 132 -5.80 -14.33 -9.62
N LEU A 133 -6.22 -15.34 -8.85
CA LEU A 133 -5.33 -16.29 -8.17
C LEU A 133 -4.59 -17.17 -9.17
N GLN A 134 -5.31 -17.75 -10.15
CA GLN A 134 -4.71 -18.61 -11.18
C GLN A 134 -3.66 -17.86 -12.02
N VAL A 135 -3.87 -16.56 -12.30
CA VAL A 135 -2.86 -15.69 -12.92
C VAL A 135 -1.58 -15.58 -12.09
N GLN A 136 -1.68 -15.34 -10.77
CA GLN A 136 -0.49 -15.25 -9.90
C GLN A 136 0.18 -16.62 -9.68
N LEU A 137 -0.59 -17.70 -9.58
CA LEU A 137 -0.03 -19.06 -9.52
C LEU A 137 0.74 -19.41 -10.79
N ASN A 138 0.28 -18.95 -11.96
CA ASN A 138 0.96 -19.14 -13.23
C ASN A 138 2.24 -18.29 -13.34
N LYS A 139 2.25 -17.06 -12.82
CA LYS A 139 3.45 -16.22 -12.67
C LYS A 139 4.56 -16.93 -11.87
N VAL A 140 4.20 -17.75 -10.88
CA VAL A 140 5.16 -18.59 -10.11
C VAL A 140 5.29 -20.04 -10.62
N GLY A 141 4.81 -20.33 -11.84
CA GLY A 141 5.10 -21.57 -12.57
C GLY A 141 4.03 -22.68 -12.51
N ALA A 142 2.87 -22.47 -11.87
CA ALA A 142 1.88 -23.54 -11.64
C ALA A 142 1.22 -24.11 -12.91
N SER A 143 1.28 -23.41 -14.05
CA SER A 143 0.80 -23.87 -15.37
C SER A 143 -0.67 -24.35 -15.39
N LEU A 144 -1.53 -23.66 -14.64
CA LEU A 144 -2.98 -23.86 -14.55
C LEU A 144 -3.71 -23.22 -15.74
N THR A 145 -4.89 -23.74 -16.07
CA THR A 145 -5.89 -22.99 -16.84
C THR A 145 -6.43 -21.85 -15.97
N VAL A 146 -6.61 -20.66 -16.55
CA VAL A 146 -7.34 -19.55 -15.91
C VAL A 146 -8.80 -19.69 -16.28
N ASP A 147 -9.53 -20.53 -15.54
CA ASP A 147 -10.94 -20.86 -15.75
C ASP A 147 -11.87 -20.32 -14.65
N GLY A 148 -11.31 -19.67 -13.63
CA GLY A 148 -12.06 -19.15 -12.49
C GLY A 148 -12.60 -20.22 -11.55
N ALA A 149 -12.12 -21.47 -11.60
CA ALA A 149 -12.58 -22.56 -10.74
C ALA A 149 -11.49 -23.03 -9.76
N PHE A 150 -11.75 -22.99 -8.45
CA PHE A 150 -10.78 -23.41 -7.44
C PHE A 150 -10.85 -24.93 -7.25
N GLY A 151 -10.37 -25.65 -8.27
CA GLY A 151 -10.27 -27.10 -8.29
C GLY A 151 -9.01 -27.64 -7.59
N ALA A 152 -8.85 -28.97 -7.68
CA ALA A 152 -7.74 -29.68 -7.02
C ALA A 152 -6.34 -29.23 -7.49
N ALA A 153 -6.19 -28.83 -8.76
CA ALA A 153 -4.93 -28.31 -9.30
C ALA A 153 -4.56 -26.94 -8.67
N THR A 154 -5.52 -26.02 -8.58
CA THR A 154 -5.36 -24.74 -7.87
C THR A 154 -5.02 -24.95 -6.39
N LEU A 155 -5.69 -25.88 -5.72
CA LEU A 155 -5.40 -26.23 -4.31
C LEU A 155 -3.97 -26.77 -4.11
N ALA A 156 -3.50 -27.64 -5.00
CA ALA A 156 -2.13 -28.15 -4.95
C ALA A 156 -1.10 -27.02 -5.15
N ALA A 157 -1.34 -26.13 -6.10
CA ALA A 157 -0.49 -24.98 -6.38
C ALA A 157 -0.45 -23.98 -5.20
N VAL A 158 -1.60 -23.64 -4.60
CA VAL A 158 -1.68 -22.80 -3.40
C VAL A 158 -0.87 -23.39 -2.25
N LYS A 159 -1.03 -24.69 -1.97
CA LYS A 159 -0.28 -25.35 -0.89
C LYS A 159 1.23 -25.40 -1.16
N SER A 160 1.64 -25.53 -2.43
CA SER A 160 3.04 -25.41 -2.84
C SER A 160 3.59 -24.01 -2.52
N VAL A 161 2.87 -22.95 -2.87
CA VAL A 161 3.28 -21.56 -2.58
C VAL A 161 3.31 -21.28 -1.08
N GLN A 162 2.29 -21.69 -0.32
CA GLN A 162 2.26 -21.55 1.14
C GLN A 162 3.47 -22.23 1.78
N SER A 163 3.79 -23.46 1.35
CA SER A 163 4.97 -24.19 1.85
C SER A 163 6.29 -23.54 1.46
N ALA A 164 6.40 -22.96 0.26
CA ALA A 164 7.61 -22.28 -0.20
C ALA A 164 7.83 -20.93 0.51
N ALA A 165 6.74 -20.24 0.86
CA ALA A 165 6.75 -18.97 1.57
C ALA A 165 6.83 -19.09 3.11
N GLY A 166 6.81 -20.32 3.66
CA GLY A 166 6.81 -20.55 5.11
C GLY A 166 5.49 -20.19 5.81
N LEU A 167 4.39 -20.11 5.06
CA LEU A 167 3.04 -19.83 5.57
C LEU A 167 2.35 -21.12 6.07
N THR A 168 1.25 -20.96 6.78
CA THR A 168 0.35 -22.07 7.11
C THR A 168 -0.19 -22.73 5.83
N VAL A 169 0.01 -24.04 5.69
CA VAL A 169 -0.35 -24.80 4.48
C VAL A 169 -1.81 -25.31 4.56
N ASP A 170 -2.75 -24.40 4.77
CA ASP A 170 -4.18 -24.68 4.89
C ASP A 170 -4.88 -24.84 3.52
N GLY A 171 -4.35 -24.24 2.46
CA GLY A 171 -4.99 -24.14 1.14
C GLY A 171 -5.96 -22.98 0.98
N VAL A 172 -5.99 -22.03 1.92
CA VAL A 172 -6.84 -20.82 1.89
C VAL A 172 -6.00 -19.61 1.51
N VAL A 173 -6.41 -18.91 0.45
CA VAL A 173 -5.70 -17.72 -0.03
C VAL A 173 -6.22 -16.48 0.70
N GLY A 174 -5.79 -16.33 1.96
CA GLY A 174 -5.97 -15.11 2.75
C GLY A 174 -4.91 -14.03 2.44
N PRO A 175 -4.95 -12.88 3.16
CA PRO A 175 -4.09 -11.73 2.89
C PRO A 175 -2.58 -12.03 2.81
N GLN A 176 -2.06 -12.89 3.69
CA GLN A 176 -0.63 -13.26 3.67
C GLN A 176 -0.25 -14.09 2.42
N THR A 177 -1.14 -14.96 1.94
CA THR A 177 -0.90 -15.76 0.73
C THR A 177 -0.99 -14.87 -0.51
N TRP A 178 -1.96 -13.94 -0.56
CA TRP A 178 -2.03 -12.91 -1.61
C TRP A 178 -0.78 -12.04 -1.65
N GLN A 179 -0.34 -11.53 -0.48
CA GLN A 179 0.87 -10.71 -0.37
C GLN A 179 2.12 -11.47 -0.88
N SER A 180 2.27 -12.75 -0.52
CA SER A 180 3.36 -13.60 -1.00
C SER A 180 3.33 -13.88 -2.51
N LEU A 181 2.14 -13.93 -3.12
CA LEU A 181 1.97 -14.15 -4.56
C LEU A 181 2.25 -12.88 -5.37
N VAL A 182 1.66 -11.77 -4.93
CA VAL A 182 1.67 -10.49 -5.66
C VAL A 182 2.99 -9.75 -5.45
N GLY A 183 3.49 -9.69 -4.21
CA GLY A 183 4.68 -8.95 -3.76
C GLY A 183 6.05 -9.51 -4.16
N ALA A 184 6.11 -10.55 -5.00
CA ALA A 184 7.35 -11.11 -5.53
C ALA A 184 8.10 -10.20 -6.54
N GLY A 185 7.84 -8.89 -6.52
CA GLY A 185 8.53 -7.87 -7.32
C GLY A 185 9.08 -6.76 -6.42
N SER A 186 10.33 -6.36 -6.64
CA SER A 186 11.04 -5.41 -5.78
C SER A 186 10.42 -4.01 -5.80
N GLY A 187 9.70 -3.65 -4.74
CA GLY A 187 9.18 -2.31 -4.52
C GLY A 187 8.70 -2.13 -3.08
N THR A 188 9.58 -1.67 -2.19
CA THR A 188 9.24 -1.32 -0.80
C THR A 188 8.69 0.09 -0.67
N THR A 189 8.04 0.60 -1.72
CA THR A 189 7.44 1.93 -1.76
C THR A 189 6.18 1.92 -0.89
N PRO A 190 6.04 2.85 0.07
CA PRO A 190 4.75 3.13 0.69
C PRO A 190 3.71 3.49 -0.39
N ASP A 191 2.46 3.18 -0.09
CA ASP A 191 1.29 3.48 -0.91
C ASP A 191 1.06 5.01 -1.01
N PRO A 192 1.31 5.67 -2.15
CA PRO A 192 1.16 7.12 -2.25
C PRO A 192 -0.30 7.53 -2.07
N GLY A 193 -0.56 8.66 -1.41
CA GLY A 193 -1.91 9.13 -1.10
C GLY A 193 -2.48 8.69 0.25
N GLN A 194 -1.64 8.20 1.18
CA GLN A 194 -2.10 8.04 2.57
C GLN A 194 -2.52 9.40 3.16
N PRO A 195 -3.61 9.46 3.94
CA PRO A 195 -3.78 10.52 4.93
C PRO A 195 -2.57 10.50 5.89
N GLY A 196 -1.65 11.44 5.73
CA GLY A 196 -0.39 11.49 6.49
C GLY A 196 0.86 11.00 5.72
N GLU A 197 0.84 10.93 4.39
CA GLU A 197 2.09 10.92 3.61
C GLU A 197 2.90 12.21 3.92
N THR A 198 4.20 12.06 4.13
CA THR A 198 5.13 13.15 4.51
C THR A 198 6.28 13.24 3.52
N PHE A 199 7.04 14.34 3.54
CA PHE A 199 8.22 14.47 2.67
C PHE A 199 9.21 13.30 2.86
N ALA A 200 9.40 12.85 4.10
CA ALA A 200 10.30 11.75 4.45
C ALA A 200 9.87 10.36 3.91
N THR A 201 8.64 10.22 3.38
CA THR A 201 8.13 8.96 2.81
C THR A 201 8.08 8.94 1.28
N LEU A 202 8.45 10.04 0.61
CA LEU A 202 8.49 10.11 -0.85
C LEU A 202 9.54 9.16 -1.45
N SER A 203 9.17 8.53 -2.57
CA SER A 203 10.08 7.69 -3.37
C SER A 203 11.11 8.51 -4.14
N GLU A 204 12.16 7.85 -4.63
CA GLU A 204 13.19 8.47 -5.48
C GLU A 204 12.61 9.06 -6.78
N GLU A 205 11.57 8.43 -7.35
CA GLU A 205 10.80 8.95 -8.50
C GLU A 205 10.10 10.27 -8.14
N GLN A 206 9.36 10.31 -7.05
CA GLN A 206 8.64 11.50 -6.59
C GLN A 206 9.62 12.63 -6.23
N LEU A 207 10.75 12.34 -5.58
CA LEU A 207 11.80 13.32 -5.28
C LEU A 207 12.48 13.86 -6.55
N ALA A 208 12.68 13.04 -7.58
CA ALA A 208 13.18 13.51 -8.87
C ALA A 208 12.19 14.47 -9.57
N ASN A 209 10.88 14.20 -9.45
CA ASN A 209 9.84 15.08 -9.95
C ASN A 209 9.76 16.41 -9.15
N VAL A 210 9.88 16.37 -7.81
CA VAL A 210 10.01 17.57 -6.95
C VAL A 210 11.18 18.46 -7.40
N ARG A 211 12.37 17.86 -7.58
CA ARG A 211 13.57 18.58 -8.04
C ARG A 211 13.36 19.21 -9.41
N THR A 212 12.64 18.55 -10.30
CA THR A 212 12.28 19.10 -11.62
C THR A 212 11.34 20.30 -11.51
N ILE A 213 10.27 20.19 -10.71
CA ILE A 213 9.33 21.29 -10.45
C ILE A 213 10.07 22.52 -9.88
N ILE A 214 10.98 22.31 -8.93
CA ILE A 214 11.79 23.38 -8.32
C ILE A 214 12.77 23.98 -9.35
N ALA A 215 13.47 23.15 -10.11
CA ALA A 215 14.47 23.61 -11.10
C ALA A 215 13.84 24.46 -12.22
N GLU A 216 12.66 24.09 -12.70
CA GLU A 216 11.93 24.88 -13.70
C GLU A 216 11.32 26.14 -13.09
N GLY A 217 10.84 26.10 -11.84
CA GLY A 217 10.40 27.28 -11.11
C GLY A 217 11.52 28.31 -10.91
N LYS A 218 12.71 27.85 -10.51
CA LYS A 218 13.94 28.67 -10.46
C LYS A 218 14.29 29.27 -11.81
N THR A 219 14.24 28.47 -12.88
CA THR A 219 14.54 28.90 -14.26
C THR A 219 13.56 29.96 -14.78
N ALA A 220 12.29 29.86 -14.39
CA ALA A 220 11.25 30.84 -14.71
C ALA A 220 11.24 32.08 -13.78
N GLY A 221 12.07 32.10 -12.72
CA GLY A 221 12.10 33.20 -11.75
C GLY A 221 10.89 33.24 -10.81
N VAL A 222 10.15 32.14 -10.70
CA VAL A 222 9.01 31.98 -9.80
C VAL A 222 9.52 31.93 -8.35
N PRO A 223 8.94 32.68 -7.39
CA PRO A 223 9.35 32.61 -5.99
C PRO A 223 8.97 31.25 -5.38
N GLU A 224 9.65 30.86 -4.28
CA GLU A 224 9.45 29.59 -3.55
C GLU A 224 7.98 29.22 -3.32
N TYR A 225 7.12 30.20 -3.04
CA TYR A 225 5.69 29.96 -2.84
C TYR A 225 5.00 29.33 -4.07
N GLY A 226 5.41 29.71 -5.28
CA GLY A 226 4.90 29.07 -6.50
C GLY A 226 5.34 27.63 -6.64
N TRP A 227 6.53 27.27 -6.15
CA TRP A 227 7.00 25.88 -6.13
C TRP A 227 6.19 25.05 -5.12
N VAL A 228 5.83 25.63 -3.96
CA VAL A 228 4.89 25.02 -3.00
C VAL A 228 3.53 24.75 -3.66
N VAL A 229 2.97 25.73 -4.39
CA VAL A 229 1.72 25.56 -5.14
C VAL A 229 1.85 24.45 -6.19
N ALA A 230 2.94 24.42 -6.96
CA ALA A 230 3.17 23.40 -7.99
C ALA A 230 3.34 21.99 -7.40
N ILE A 231 4.12 21.83 -6.32
CA ILE A 231 4.30 20.53 -5.65
C ILE A 231 3.00 20.05 -5.01
N ALA A 232 2.25 20.93 -4.34
CA ALA A 232 0.94 20.59 -3.77
C ALA A 232 -0.08 20.22 -4.87
N THR A 233 -0.02 20.87 -6.03
CA THR A 233 -0.82 20.50 -7.20
C THR A 233 -0.42 19.12 -7.72
N ALA A 234 0.85 18.90 -8.05
CA ALA A 234 1.33 17.61 -8.54
C ALA A 234 1.09 16.47 -7.53
N MET A 235 1.15 16.74 -6.22
CA MET A 235 0.71 15.80 -5.19
C MET A 235 -0.78 15.48 -5.30
N GLN A 236 -1.64 16.48 -5.49
CA GLN A 236 -3.07 16.25 -5.60
C GLN A 236 -3.46 15.54 -6.91
N GLU A 237 -2.86 15.91 -8.03
CA GLU A 237 -3.19 15.39 -9.37
C GLU A 237 -2.60 14.00 -9.63
N SER A 238 -1.35 13.74 -9.22
CA SER A 238 -0.62 12.52 -9.61
C SER A 238 0.18 11.87 -8.47
N ARG A 239 0.09 12.39 -7.24
CA ARG A 239 0.98 12.03 -6.11
C ARG A 239 2.47 12.18 -6.46
N LEU A 240 2.82 13.22 -7.23
CA LEU A 240 4.16 13.47 -7.78
C LEU A 240 4.67 12.37 -8.74
N ARG A 241 3.78 11.67 -9.45
CA ARG A 241 4.15 10.62 -10.42
C ARG A 241 3.89 11.05 -11.84
N ASN A 242 4.76 10.66 -12.75
CA ASN A 242 4.63 11.05 -14.16
C ASN A 242 3.80 10.01 -14.94
N LEU A 243 2.48 10.07 -14.75
CA LEU A 243 1.54 9.06 -15.26
C LEU A 243 1.34 9.16 -16.78
N SER A 244 1.19 8.03 -17.47
CA SER A 244 0.90 7.99 -18.91
C SER A 244 -0.58 8.24 -19.27
N GLY A 245 -1.45 8.43 -18.27
CA GLY A 245 -2.89 8.60 -18.41
C GLY A 245 -3.57 8.92 -17.06
N GLY A 246 -4.90 9.02 -17.10
CA GLY A 246 -5.77 9.33 -15.97
C GLY A 246 -7.21 9.63 -16.41
N ASP A 247 -7.88 10.59 -15.76
CA ASP A 247 -9.26 10.95 -16.13
C ASP A 247 -9.36 11.57 -17.54
N ARG A 248 -10.24 10.99 -18.36
CA ARG A 248 -10.48 11.31 -19.78
C ARG A 248 -9.25 11.12 -20.67
N ASP A 249 -8.38 12.11 -20.69
CA ASP A 249 -7.17 12.23 -21.52
C ASP A 249 -6.05 12.96 -20.77
N SER A 250 -6.17 13.12 -19.44
CA SER A 250 -5.12 13.71 -18.63
C SER A 250 -3.86 12.84 -18.64
N VAL A 251 -2.69 13.48 -18.71
CA VAL A 251 -1.40 12.80 -18.62
C VAL A 251 -0.40 13.62 -17.80
N GLY A 252 0.69 12.98 -17.41
CA GLY A 252 1.85 13.61 -16.80
C GLY A 252 1.67 14.01 -15.34
N LEU A 253 2.70 14.69 -14.84
CA LEU A 253 2.88 15.09 -13.43
C LEU A 253 1.74 15.96 -12.88
N PHE A 254 1.08 16.74 -13.73
CA PHE A 254 -0.02 17.64 -13.39
C PHE A 254 -1.38 17.19 -13.95
N GLN A 255 -1.51 15.97 -14.50
CA GLN A 255 -2.74 15.49 -15.13
C GLN A 255 -3.35 16.50 -16.12
N GLN A 256 -2.49 17.15 -16.89
CA GLN A 256 -2.87 18.14 -17.89
C GLN A 256 -3.49 17.45 -19.10
N ARG A 257 -4.55 18.04 -19.66
CA ARG A 257 -5.37 17.44 -20.72
C ARG A 257 -5.04 18.02 -22.10
N PRO A 258 -4.55 17.22 -23.07
CA PRO A 258 -4.33 17.65 -24.46
C PRO A 258 -5.56 18.31 -25.08
N SER A 259 -6.76 17.72 -24.89
CA SER A 259 -8.01 18.29 -25.43
C SER A 259 -8.47 19.60 -24.76
N ALA A 260 -7.83 20.01 -23.66
CA ALA A 260 -7.99 21.32 -23.04
C ALA A 260 -6.88 22.32 -23.45
N GLY A 261 -6.09 22.01 -24.48
CA GLY A 261 -5.10 22.93 -25.07
C GLY A 261 -3.73 22.94 -24.37
N TRP A 262 -3.49 22.03 -23.43
CA TRP A 262 -2.23 22.00 -22.66
C TRP A 262 -1.00 21.55 -23.45
N GLY A 263 -1.16 20.91 -24.61
CA GLY A 263 -0.03 20.46 -25.45
C GLY A 263 -0.29 19.10 -26.08
N ASP A 264 0.71 18.58 -26.80
CA ASP A 264 0.67 17.22 -27.33
C ASP A 264 0.88 16.19 -26.19
N PRO A 265 0.22 15.01 -26.22
CA PRO A 265 0.32 14.02 -25.14
C PRO A 265 1.76 13.53 -24.87
N ALA A 266 2.60 13.49 -25.91
CA ALA A 266 3.99 13.07 -25.82
C ALA A 266 4.89 14.09 -25.10
N ASP A 267 4.52 15.38 -25.15
CA ASP A 267 5.22 16.46 -24.46
C ASP A 267 4.71 16.60 -23.02
N LEU A 268 3.42 16.40 -22.77
CA LEU A 268 2.82 16.50 -21.44
C LEU A 268 3.29 15.40 -20.46
N VAL A 269 3.83 14.29 -20.97
CA VAL A 269 4.55 13.29 -20.17
C VAL A 269 6.04 13.59 -19.98
N ASP A 270 6.52 14.78 -20.33
CA ASP A 270 7.81 15.31 -19.87
C ASP A 270 7.58 16.22 -18.63
N PRO A 271 8.10 15.85 -17.44
CA PRO A 271 8.02 16.66 -16.23
C PRO A 271 8.54 18.09 -16.39
N VAL A 272 9.52 18.33 -17.29
CA VAL A 272 10.05 19.67 -17.60
C VAL A 272 9.01 20.50 -18.36
N TYR A 273 8.40 19.92 -19.40
CA TYR A 273 7.35 20.58 -20.18
C TYR A 273 6.14 20.90 -19.30
N ALA A 274 5.63 19.90 -18.57
CA ALA A 274 4.45 20.04 -17.73
C ALA A 274 4.65 21.06 -16.60
N SER A 275 5.86 21.13 -16.01
CA SER A 275 6.20 22.16 -15.01
C SER A 275 6.21 23.57 -15.61
N ARG A 276 6.82 23.76 -16.79
CA ARG A 276 6.80 25.07 -17.49
C ARG A 276 5.38 25.48 -17.88
N ALA A 277 4.59 24.54 -18.38
CA ALA A 277 3.19 24.75 -18.69
C ALA A 277 2.40 25.20 -17.44
N PHE A 278 2.58 24.51 -16.30
CA PHE A 278 1.91 24.85 -15.05
C PHE A 278 2.28 26.25 -14.53
N TYR A 279 3.57 26.64 -14.56
CA TYR A 279 3.99 27.96 -14.11
C TYR A 279 3.56 29.09 -15.04
N GLY A 280 3.41 28.84 -16.34
CA GLY A 280 3.14 29.88 -17.34
C GLY A 280 4.39 30.70 -17.66
N ALA A 281 4.24 32.02 -17.71
CA ALA A 281 5.28 32.99 -18.04
C ALA A 281 5.83 32.90 -19.48
N ALA A 282 6.81 33.75 -19.78
CA ALA A 282 7.39 33.96 -21.12
C ALA A 282 8.04 32.72 -21.77
N ASN A 283 8.27 31.64 -21.00
CA ASN A 283 8.85 30.38 -21.47
C ASN A 283 7.85 29.21 -21.43
N SER A 284 6.55 29.47 -21.20
CA SER A 284 5.50 28.45 -21.31
C SER A 284 5.51 27.83 -22.71
N PRO A 285 5.50 26.49 -22.84
CA PRO A 285 5.39 25.84 -24.15
C PRO A 285 3.94 25.81 -24.67
N THR A 286 2.98 26.36 -23.91
CA THR A 286 1.54 26.31 -24.18
C THR A 286 0.95 27.72 -24.22
N THR A 287 -0.27 27.85 -24.76
CA THR A 287 -1.05 29.09 -24.70
C THR A 287 -2.07 29.11 -23.55
N ASN A 288 -2.09 28.08 -22.70
CA ASN A 288 -2.94 28.06 -21.52
C ASN A 288 -2.36 28.96 -20.42
N THR A 289 -3.26 29.55 -19.62
CA THR A 289 -2.91 30.39 -18.47
C THR A 289 -2.24 29.53 -17.39
N GLY A 290 -0.96 29.79 -17.12
CA GLY A 290 -0.25 29.20 -16.00
C GLY A 290 -0.31 30.08 -14.75
N LEU A 291 0.30 29.61 -13.66
CA LEU A 291 0.27 30.23 -12.34
C LEU A 291 0.62 31.73 -12.35
N THR A 292 1.70 32.09 -13.02
CA THR A 292 2.21 33.48 -13.05
C THR A 292 1.41 34.43 -13.94
N ASP A 293 0.55 33.89 -14.81
CA ASP A 293 -0.33 34.69 -15.68
C ASP A 293 -1.60 35.15 -14.93
N ILE A 294 -1.87 34.56 -13.76
CA ILE A 294 -3.01 34.87 -12.89
C ILE A 294 -2.68 36.09 -12.02
N THR A 295 -3.47 37.15 -12.13
CA THR A 295 -3.22 38.38 -11.36
C THR A 295 -3.44 38.16 -9.85
N GLY A 296 -2.39 38.37 -9.06
CA GLY A 296 -2.44 38.29 -7.59
C GLY A 296 -2.35 36.89 -6.99
N TRP A 297 -1.90 35.90 -7.79
CA TRP A 297 -1.70 34.52 -7.34
C TRP A 297 -0.79 34.41 -6.10
N GLU A 298 0.15 35.35 -5.91
CA GLU A 298 1.10 35.38 -4.80
C GLU A 298 0.41 35.58 -3.43
N SER A 299 -0.82 36.08 -3.43
CA SER A 299 -1.64 36.33 -2.23
C SER A 299 -2.80 35.35 -2.06
N MET A 300 -2.99 34.44 -3.01
CA MET A 300 -3.97 33.35 -2.92
C MET A 300 -3.47 32.27 -1.94
N SER A 301 -4.38 31.49 -1.35
CA SER A 301 -4.00 30.23 -0.71
C SER A 301 -3.51 29.20 -1.73
N VAL A 302 -2.83 28.14 -1.27
CA VAL A 302 -2.34 27.06 -2.16
C VAL A 302 -3.49 26.45 -2.97
N THR A 303 -4.64 26.26 -2.32
CA THR A 303 -5.89 25.82 -2.93
C THR A 303 -6.39 26.76 -4.02
N GLU A 304 -6.54 28.05 -3.73
CA GLU A 304 -7.04 29.02 -4.70
C GLU A 304 -6.09 29.16 -5.91
N ALA A 305 -4.78 29.16 -5.67
CA ALA A 305 -3.77 29.25 -6.71
C ALA A 305 -3.75 27.99 -7.62
N ALA A 306 -3.74 26.79 -7.04
CA ALA A 306 -3.80 25.53 -7.78
C ALA A 306 -5.10 25.40 -8.60
N GLN A 307 -6.24 25.71 -7.98
CA GLN A 307 -7.56 25.67 -8.60
C GLN A 307 -7.68 26.68 -9.75
N ALA A 308 -7.06 27.85 -9.66
CA ALA A 308 -7.09 28.86 -10.70
C ALA A 308 -6.28 28.47 -11.96
N VAL A 309 -5.29 27.58 -11.84
CA VAL A 309 -4.56 26.99 -12.98
C VAL A 309 -5.30 25.77 -13.55
N GLN A 310 -5.69 24.83 -12.69
CA GLN A 310 -6.15 23.50 -13.11
C GLN A 310 -7.65 23.39 -13.36
N VAL A 311 -8.45 24.26 -12.73
CA VAL A 311 -9.93 24.28 -12.84
C VAL A 311 -10.55 22.90 -12.50
N SER A 312 -10.11 22.30 -11.39
CA SER A 312 -10.58 21.01 -10.90
C SER A 312 -12.01 21.06 -10.35
N ALA A 313 -12.63 19.89 -10.16
CA ALA A 313 -13.96 19.76 -9.56
C ALA A 313 -13.94 19.79 -8.01
N TYR A 314 -12.75 19.72 -7.38
CA TYR A 314 -12.57 19.54 -5.94
C TYR A 314 -11.57 20.56 -5.36
N PRO A 315 -11.97 21.82 -5.13
CA PRO A 315 -11.04 22.89 -4.75
C PRO A 315 -10.30 22.59 -3.44
N ASP A 316 -10.99 22.13 -2.39
CA ASP A 316 -10.38 21.97 -1.05
C ASP A 316 -9.31 20.86 -0.96
N ALA A 317 -9.09 20.07 -2.01
CA ALA A 317 -8.22 18.90 -2.00
C ALA A 317 -6.72 19.22 -2.00
N TYR A 318 -6.30 20.43 -2.36
CA TYR A 318 -4.88 20.82 -2.43
C TYR A 318 -4.28 21.16 -1.06
N ALA A 319 -5.07 21.72 -0.13
CA ALA A 319 -4.60 22.22 1.17
C ALA A 319 -3.90 21.15 2.03
N GLN A 320 -4.32 19.89 1.93
CA GLN A 320 -3.72 18.78 2.70
C GLN A 320 -2.26 18.51 2.34
N TRP A 321 -1.80 18.92 1.16
CA TRP A 321 -0.44 18.72 0.67
C TRP A 321 0.50 19.90 0.96
N GLU A 322 -0.01 21.01 1.48
CA GLU A 322 0.78 22.23 1.69
C GLU A 322 1.97 22.02 2.64
N THR A 323 1.79 21.26 3.74
CA THR A 323 2.90 20.97 4.67
C THR A 323 4.02 20.20 3.98
N LEU A 324 3.70 19.11 3.29
CA LEU A 324 4.67 18.31 2.53
C LEU A 324 5.36 19.12 1.44
N ALA A 325 4.61 19.96 0.72
CA ALA A 325 5.15 20.82 -0.32
C ALA A 325 6.13 21.87 0.23
N ARG A 326 5.88 22.40 1.44
CA ARG A 326 6.81 23.31 2.14
C ARG A 326 8.07 22.59 2.62
N GLU A 327 7.94 21.40 3.22
CA GLU A 327 9.09 20.55 3.61
C GLU A 327 9.96 20.18 2.40
N ALA A 328 9.34 19.90 1.25
CA ALA A 328 10.01 19.59 0.00
C ALA A 328 10.81 20.78 -0.55
N VAL A 329 10.25 21.99 -0.52
CA VAL A 329 10.96 23.22 -0.92
C VAL A 329 12.09 23.54 0.06
N GLU A 330 11.91 23.36 1.38
CA GLU A 330 13.00 23.58 2.34
C GLU A 330 14.17 22.58 2.15
N SER A 331 13.88 21.36 1.70
CA SER A 331 14.87 20.28 1.58
C SER A 331 15.58 20.22 0.22
N GLU A 332 14.91 20.62 -0.86
CA GLU A 332 15.37 20.48 -2.26
C GLU A 332 15.46 21.83 -3.03
N GLY A 333 15.21 22.94 -2.32
CA GLY A 333 15.09 24.32 -2.82
C GLY A 333 16.37 25.07 -3.16
#